data_AF-A0A6N3CPT2-F1
#
_entry.id   AF-A0A6N3CPT2-F1
#
_cell.length_a   1.000
_cell.length_b   1.000
_cell.length_c   1.000
_cell.angle_alpha   90.00
_cell.angle_beta   90.00
_cell.angle_gamma   90.00
#
_symmetry.space_group_name_H-M   'P 1'
#
loop_
_entity.id
_entity.type
_entity.pdbx_description
1 polymer ?
#
loop_
_entity_poly.entity_id
_entity_poly.type
_entity_poly.pdbx_seq_one_letter_code
_entity_poly.pdbx_strand_id
1 'polypeptide(L)'
;MQKNAYKIIALTLLLMLLCGCKQSRSLGERAIVKMVYLDESGGQVQAGLVVFTCAPNSDTASVEGQAKIYTAQGKSIEEALYKAEQQQNKKPFYAQNEILLLGPGAARNVTPYLSYFADENAARPNLAAFLTPLTAEELSECEDVISDVVREGERLIGMGADEQDRTQSIFEINLSGTGGLDGYLPVFSFSKEEKEFRGVRQMVLFRSGAPYAVLEDAAMQMFLLLNGKARQLTVNTQIEGRVVSFRTQQLQLTRTASTAGGAPHLEVCLTGKLDDVTVDGAPVADKEEAEMTREINAYLNREAEMLNQATFARGNDTFHYAWWLKLYDTAACEALLRTGTLYDIATVDFSSELKPV
;
A
#
# COMPACT_ATOMS: atom_id res chain seq x y z
N MET A 1 59.90 15.64 -42.29
CA MET A 1 59.56 15.12 -40.95
C MET A 1 58.31 15.74 -40.33
N GLN A 2 57.95 17.01 -40.60
CA GLN A 2 56.75 17.66 -40.04
C GLN A 2 55.40 17.02 -40.42
N LYS A 3 55.29 16.33 -41.56
CA LYS A 3 54.00 15.76 -42.00
C LYS A 3 53.52 14.53 -41.21
N ASN A 4 54.43 13.84 -40.53
CA ASN A 4 54.06 12.70 -39.69
C ASN A 4 53.76 13.12 -38.25
N ALA A 5 54.27 14.28 -37.83
CA ALA A 5 54.04 14.82 -36.49
C ALA A 5 52.57 15.19 -36.26
N TYR A 6 51.90 15.82 -37.24
CA TYR A 6 50.47 16.17 -37.08
C TYR A 6 49.56 14.94 -37.06
N LYS A 7 49.91 13.86 -37.78
CA LYS A 7 49.14 12.61 -37.75
C LYS A 7 49.26 11.92 -36.40
N ILE A 8 50.45 11.92 -35.81
CA ILE A 8 50.69 11.36 -34.48
C ILE A 8 49.95 12.18 -33.44
N ILE A 9 50.06 13.51 -33.46
CA ILE A 9 49.37 14.41 -32.51
C ILE A 9 47.85 14.27 -32.62
N ALA A 10 47.29 14.23 -33.84
CA ALA A 10 45.85 14.05 -34.05
C ALA A 10 45.36 12.67 -33.56
N LEU A 11 46.16 11.61 -33.75
CA LEU A 11 45.83 10.27 -33.26
C LEU A 11 45.90 10.20 -31.72
N THR A 12 46.87 10.88 -31.09
CA THR A 12 46.96 10.98 -29.63
C THR A 12 45.81 11.78 -29.03
N LEU A 13 45.38 12.87 -29.69
CA LEU A 13 44.21 13.65 -29.27
C LEU A 13 42.90 12.84 -29.40
N LEU A 14 42.77 12.06 -30.49
CA LEU A 14 41.62 11.19 -30.74
C LEU A 14 41.56 10.04 -29.73
N LEU A 15 42.70 9.46 -29.35
CA LEU A 15 42.80 8.43 -28.31
C LEU A 15 42.46 8.98 -26.91
N MET A 16 42.81 10.23 -26.62
CA MET A 16 42.40 10.89 -25.36
C MET A 16 40.91 11.23 -25.29
N LEU A 17 40.25 11.44 -26.44
CA LEU A 17 38.79 11.59 -26.53
C LEU A 17 38.03 10.25 -26.37
N LEU A 18 38.72 9.11 -26.55
CA LEU A 18 38.17 7.76 -26.35
C LEU A 18 38.37 7.22 -24.92
N CYS A 19 39.09 7.96 -24.05
CA CYS A 19 39.13 7.70 -22.61
C CYS A 19 37.83 8.20 -21.95
N GLY A 20 36.68 7.69 -22.42
CA GLY A 20 35.43 7.78 -21.70
C GLY A 20 35.52 6.94 -20.43
N CYS A 21 36.16 7.47 -19.40
CA CYS A 21 36.11 6.95 -18.04
C CYS A 21 34.68 7.13 -17.50
N LYS A 22 33.72 6.35 -18.00
CA LYS A 22 32.61 5.91 -17.16
C LYS A 22 33.23 4.99 -16.13
N GLN A 23 33.75 5.57 -15.05
CA GLN A 23 34.03 4.85 -13.82
C GLN A 23 32.71 4.20 -13.42
N SER A 24 32.54 2.92 -13.76
CA SER A 24 31.53 2.07 -13.17
C SER A 24 31.94 1.87 -11.72
N ARG A 25 31.66 2.88 -10.88
CA ARG A 25 31.83 2.77 -9.44
C ARG A 25 31.04 1.55 -8.98
N SER A 26 31.72 0.63 -8.31
CA SER A 26 31.16 -0.61 -7.79
C SER A 26 30.02 -0.30 -6.83
N LEU A 27 29.07 -1.22 -6.65
CA LEU A 27 27.93 -1.04 -5.74
C LEU A 27 28.37 -0.65 -4.31
N GLY A 28 29.56 -1.08 -3.87
CA GLY A 28 30.11 -0.76 -2.54
C GLY A 28 30.40 0.74 -2.31
N GLU A 29 30.53 1.55 -3.37
CA GLU A 29 30.71 3.00 -3.27
C GLU A 29 29.38 3.78 -3.27
N ARG A 30 28.24 3.07 -3.35
CA ARG A 30 26.91 3.67 -3.37
C ARG A 30 26.21 3.47 -2.04
N ALA A 31 25.30 4.39 -1.75
CA ALA A 31 24.34 4.27 -0.67
C ALA A 31 23.05 3.73 -1.25
N ILE A 32 22.62 2.56 -0.79
CA ILE A 32 21.37 1.97 -1.23
C ILE A 32 20.26 2.65 -0.45
N VAL A 33 19.48 3.47 -1.13
CA VAL A 33 18.24 4.00 -0.57
C VAL A 33 17.22 2.85 -0.66
N LYS A 34 16.51 2.60 0.45
CA LYS A 34 15.46 1.57 0.53
C LYS A 34 14.07 2.17 0.73
N MET A 35 14.00 3.26 1.49
CA MET A 35 12.76 3.95 1.79
C MET A 35 12.97 5.46 1.71
N VAL A 36 11.98 6.14 1.13
CA VAL A 36 11.90 7.60 1.12
C VAL A 36 10.75 8.02 2.03
N TYR A 37 11.04 8.90 2.98
CA TYR A 37 10.04 9.57 3.80
C TYR A 37 9.74 10.96 3.21
N LEU A 38 8.47 11.32 3.09
CA LEU A 38 8.04 12.67 2.74
C LEU A 38 6.95 13.16 3.69
N ASP A 39 7.06 14.43 4.09
CA ASP A 39 6.04 15.11 4.87
C ASP A 39 5.99 16.60 4.53
N GLU A 40 4.94 17.29 5.00
CA GLU A 40 4.80 18.73 4.91
C GLU A 40 4.50 19.34 6.27
N SER A 41 5.43 20.18 6.72
CA SER A 41 5.36 20.88 7.99
C SER A 41 5.82 22.32 7.83
N GLY A 42 5.06 23.27 8.39
CA GLY A 42 5.40 24.69 8.35
C GLY A 42 5.52 25.31 6.95
N GLY A 43 4.85 24.74 5.95
CA GLY A 43 4.91 25.19 4.55
C GLY A 43 6.22 24.82 3.83
N GLN A 44 6.98 23.86 4.38
CA GLN A 44 8.14 23.26 3.74
C GLN A 44 7.93 21.76 3.59
N VAL A 45 8.52 21.20 2.54
CA VAL A 45 8.61 19.75 2.35
C VAL A 45 9.76 19.23 3.18
N GLN A 46 9.48 18.22 3.98
CA GLN A 46 10.47 17.46 4.74
C GLN A 46 10.71 16.13 4.04
N ALA A 47 11.97 15.82 3.74
CA ALA A 47 12.37 14.56 3.13
C ALA A 47 13.30 13.79 4.06
N GLY A 48 13.14 12.47 4.09
CA GLY A 48 14.03 11.54 4.78
C GLY A 48 14.48 10.43 3.83
N LEU A 49 15.78 10.14 3.78
CA LEU A 49 16.34 9.04 3.00
C LEU A 49 16.83 7.96 3.96
N VAL A 50 16.19 6.79 3.91
CA VAL A 50 16.65 5.61 4.64
C VAL A 50 17.64 4.85 3.78
N VAL A 51 18.88 4.86 4.23
CA VAL A 51 20.02 4.27 3.54
C VAL A 51 20.58 3.11 4.34
N PHE A 52 20.75 1.97 3.70
CA PHE A 52 21.53 0.87 4.28
C PHE A 52 22.97 0.98 3.80
N THR A 53 23.91 1.11 4.74
CA THR A 53 25.33 1.07 4.41
C THR A 53 25.78 -0.38 4.31
N CYS A 54 26.13 -0.84 3.11
CA CYS A 54 26.74 -2.16 2.96
C CYS A 54 28.13 -2.17 3.60
N ALA A 55 28.41 -3.14 4.47
CA ALA A 55 29.77 -3.63 4.63
C ALA A 55 30.22 -4.24 3.30
N PRO A 56 31.49 -4.10 2.88
CA PRO A 56 31.97 -4.64 1.62
C PRO A 56 32.00 -6.17 1.66
N ASN A 57 30.88 -6.80 1.30
CA ASN A 57 30.72 -8.24 1.21
C ASN A 57 30.22 -8.55 -0.21
N SER A 58 30.66 -9.67 -0.78
CA SER A 58 30.44 -10.05 -2.18
C SER A 58 28.99 -10.42 -2.55
N ASP A 59 28.08 -10.50 -1.57
CA ASP A 59 26.68 -10.87 -1.79
C ASP A 59 25.76 -9.65 -1.71
N THR A 60 25.25 -9.23 -2.87
CA THR A 60 24.34 -8.08 -3.04
C THR A 60 22.90 -8.37 -2.59
N ALA A 61 22.63 -9.57 -2.06
CA ALA A 61 21.27 -10.03 -1.75
C ALA A 61 20.90 -9.93 -0.26
N SER A 62 21.86 -9.75 0.65
CA SER A 62 21.60 -9.59 2.09
C SER A 62 22.49 -8.48 2.65
N VAL A 63 21.97 -7.26 2.64
CA VAL A 63 22.65 -6.10 3.23
C VAL A 63 22.27 -6.02 4.71
N GLU A 64 23.00 -6.73 5.57
CA GLU A 64 23.02 -6.41 7.00
C GLU A 64 23.86 -5.13 7.17
N GLY A 65 23.19 -3.98 7.13
CA GLY A 65 23.77 -2.68 7.42
C GLY A 65 22.90 -1.96 8.44
N GLN A 66 23.52 -1.15 9.32
CA GLN A 66 22.76 -0.20 10.13
C GLN A 66 22.03 0.76 9.17
N ALA A 67 20.71 0.83 9.31
CA ALA A 67 19.91 1.82 8.59
C ALA A 67 20.29 3.20 9.12
N LYS A 68 20.50 4.15 8.22
CA LYS A 68 20.67 5.56 8.55
C LYS A 68 19.60 6.40 7.90
N ILE A 69 19.06 7.36 8.64
CA ILE A 69 18.09 8.32 8.12
C ILE A 69 18.79 9.67 7.91
N TYR A 70 18.76 10.17 6.68
CA TYR A 70 19.22 11.51 6.33
C TYR A 70 18.01 12.40 6.06
N THR A 71 17.81 13.46 6.86
CA THR A 71 16.61 14.30 6.78
C THR A 71 16.94 15.73 6.38
N ALA A 72 16.15 16.33 5.49
CA ALA A 72 16.31 17.73 5.11
C ALA A 72 14.97 18.39 4.77
N GLN A 73 14.97 19.73 4.75
CA GLN A 73 13.81 20.54 4.38
C GLN A 73 14.08 21.37 3.13
N GLY A 74 13.05 21.51 2.29
CA GLY A 74 13.08 22.27 1.05
C GLY A 74 11.74 22.92 0.73
N LYS A 75 11.73 23.85 -0.23
CA LYS A 75 10.49 24.47 -0.73
C LYS A 75 9.73 23.56 -1.69
N SER A 76 10.39 22.53 -2.22
CA SER A 76 9.81 21.49 -3.08
C SER A 76 10.34 20.11 -2.70
N ILE A 77 9.69 19.06 -3.22
CA ILE A 77 10.10 17.66 -3.02
C ILE A 77 11.54 17.47 -3.54
N GLU A 78 11.86 18.00 -4.73
CA GLU A 78 13.18 17.90 -5.35
C GLU A 78 14.25 18.59 -4.49
N GLU A 79 13.97 19.79 -3.96
CA GLU A 79 14.92 20.52 -3.13
C GLU A 79 15.18 19.79 -1.80
N ALA A 80 14.13 19.27 -1.17
CA ALA A 80 14.23 18.54 0.09
C ALA A 80 15.03 17.23 -0.08
N LEU A 81 14.71 16.45 -1.11
CA LEU A 81 15.44 15.22 -1.45
C LEU A 81 16.91 15.54 -1.76
N TYR A 82 17.18 16.52 -2.61
CA TYR A 82 18.54 16.91 -2.97
C TYR A 82 19.39 17.30 -1.74
N LYS A 83 18.83 18.06 -0.79
CA LYS A 83 19.53 18.41 0.45
C LYS A 83 19.73 17.20 1.36
N ALA A 84 18.78 16.27 1.43
CA ALA A 84 18.95 15.03 2.19
C ALA A 84 20.07 14.17 1.58
N GLU A 85 20.15 14.10 0.25
CA GLU A 85 21.23 13.42 -0.46
C GLU A 85 22.62 14.04 -0.18
N GLN A 86 22.72 15.35 0.05
CA GLN A 86 23.99 16.01 0.35
C GLN A 86 24.56 15.68 1.73
N GLN A 87 23.76 15.14 2.65
CA GLN A 87 24.23 14.79 3.99
C GLN A 87 25.04 13.48 4.02
N GLN A 88 25.02 12.72 2.92
CA GLN A 88 25.84 11.52 2.77
C GLN A 88 27.05 11.76 1.89
N ASN A 89 28.16 11.10 2.23
CA ASN A 89 29.39 11.14 1.43
C ASN A 89 29.37 10.19 0.21
N LYS A 90 28.29 9.41 0.03
CA LYS A 90 28.13 8.46 -1.08
C LYS A 90 27.04 8.95 -2.03
N LYS A 91 27.15 8.58 -3.31
CA LYS A 91 26.09 8.86 -4.27
C LYS A 91 24.90 7.92 -3.97
N PRO A 92 23.68 8.44 -3.79
CA PRO A 92 22.50 7.60 -3.57
C PRO A 92 22.24 6.75 -4.80
N PHE A 93 21.78 5.54 -4.55
CA PHE A 93 21.36 4.59 -5.55
C PHE A 93 19.92 4.20 -5.26
N TYR A 94 19.01 4.85 -5.98
CA TYR A 94 17.57 4.66 -5.91
C TYR A 94 17.09 3.32 -6.51
N ALA A 95 18.01 2.38 -6.81
CA ALA A 95 17.62 1.21 -7.61
C ALA A 95 16.86 0.12 -6.88
N GLN A 96 16.84 0.18 -5.56
CA GLN A 96 16.10 -0.71 -4.67
C GLN A 96 15.12 0.09 -3.79
N ASN A 97 14.73 1.29 -4.22
CA ASN A 97 13.68 2.04 -3.53
C ASN A 97 12.32 1.44 -3.88
N GLU A 98 11.77 0.74 -2.90
CA GLU A 98 10.50 0.04 -3.05
C GLU A 98 9.43 0.61 -2.09
N ILE A 99 9.81 1.52 -1.17
CA ILE A 99 8.92 2.07 -0.14
C ILE A 99 8.92 3.60 -0.16
N LEU A 100 7.73 4.19 -0.28
CA LEU A 100 7.44 5.60 0.00
C LEU A 100 6.62 5.68 1.28
N LEU A 101 7.13 6.42 2.27
CA LEU A 101 6.47 6.62 3.56
C LEU A 101 6.01 8.08 3.67
N LEU A 102 4.70 8.29 3.83
CA LEU A 102 4.11 9.62 3.92
C LEU A 102 3.74 9.96 5.37
N GLY A 103 4.27 11.08 5.86
CA GLY A 103 3.99 11.60 7.19
C GLY A 103 2.61 12.28 7.33
N PRO A 104 2.27 12.76 8.54
CA PRO A 104 0.95 13.31 8.84
C PRO A 104 0.52 14.50 7.99
N GLY A 105 1.46 15.35 7.59
CA GLY A 105 1.21 16.49 6.72
C GLY A 105 0.95 16.09 5.28
N ALA A 106 1.78 15.19 4.74
CA ALA A 106 1.59 14.62 3.41
C ALA A 106 0.29 13.80 3.29
N ALA A 107 -0.11 13.10 4.37
CA ALA A 107 -1.34 12.32 4.42
C ALA A 107 -2.63 13.14 4.24
N ARG A 108 -2.60 14.47 4.45
CA ARG A 108 -3.76 15.35 4.20
C ARG A 108 -4.12 15.47 2.73
N ASN A 109 -3.13 15.38 1.85
CA ASN A 109 -3.31 15.30 0.41
C ASN A 109 -2.13 14.55 -0.20
N VAL A 110 -2.33 13.27 -0.52
CA VAL A 110 -1.25 12.41 -1.03
C VAL A 110 -0.91 12.68 -2.50
N THR A 111 -1.73 13.47 -3.21
CA THR A 111 -1.61 13.68 -4.66
C THR A 111 -0.27 14.21 -5.13
N PRO A 112 0.26 15.31 -4.57
CA PRO A 112 1.53 15.87 -5.03
C PRO A 112 2.68 14.87 -4.88
N TYR A 113 2.67 14.07 -3.81
CA TYR A 113 3.72 13.12 -3.48
C TYR A 113 3.67 11.88 -4.38
N LEU A 114 2.48 11.30 -4.56
CA LEU A 114 2.32 10.13 -5.42
C LEU A 114 2.52 10.48 -6.89
N SER A 115 2.06 11.65 -7.34
CA SER A 115 2.24 12.11 -8.72
C SER A 115 3.72 12.39 -9.02
N TYR A 116 4.47 12.98 -8.07
CA TYR A 116 5.91 13.20 -8.22
C TYR A 116 6.65 11.90 -8.56
N PHE A 117 6.33 10.81 -7.85
CA PHE A 117 6.93 9.50 -8.11
C PHE A 117 6.25 8.71 -9.23
N ALA A 118 5.16 9.18 -9.82
CA ALA A 118 4.50 8.53 -10.97
C ALA A 118 4.90 9.18 -12.31
N ASP A 119 5.04 10.51 -12.34
CA ASP A 119 5.31 11.31 -13.55
C ASP A 119 6.80 11.35 -13.93
N GLU A 120 7.71 11.24 -12.96
CA GLU A 120 9.11 11.05 -13.28
C GLU A 120 9.27 9.68 -13.93
N ASN A 121 9.95 9.56 -15.09
CA ASN A 121 10.43 8.27 -15.63
C ASN A 121 11.36 7.48 -14.65
N ALA A 122 11.56 8.00 -13.44
CA ALA A 122 12.17 7.36 -12.28
C ALA A 122 11.17 6.61 -11.39
N ALA A 123 9.86 6.72 -11.66
CA ALA A 123 8.77 5.88 -11.18
C ALA A 123 9.09 4.43 -11.50
N ARG A 124 9.81 3.78 -10.60
CA ARG A 124 10.02 2.35 -10.72
C ARG A 124 8.65 1.71 -10.55
N PRO A 125 8.31 0.71 -11.38
CA PRO A 125 7.09 -0.07 -11.20
C PRO A 125 6.95 -0.66 -9.78
N ASN A 126 7.92 -0.59 -8.88
CA ASN A 126 7.85 -1.29 -7.59
C ASN A 126 7.71 -0.36 -6.37
N LEU A 127 7.38 0.93 -6.53
CA LEU A 127 7.21 1.82 -5.37
C LEU A 127 5.85 1.58 -4.69
N ALA A 128 5.87 1.05 -3.47
CA ALA A 128 4.69 0.94 -2.62
C ALA A 128 4.64 2.09 -1.62
N ALA A 129 3.47 2.73 -1.53
CA ALA A 129 3.24 3.84 -0.61
C ALA A 129 2.58 3.37 0.69
N PHE A 130 3.03 3.94 1.80
CA PHE A 130 2.53 3.69 3.15
C PHE A 130 2.37 5.02 3.89
N LEU A 131 1.48 5.06 4.87
CA LEU A 131 1.35 6.18 5.80
C LEU A 131 2.10 5.88 7.10
N THR A 132 2.54 6.93 7.79
CA THR A 132 3.03 6.83 9.17
C THR A 132 2.46 7.97 10.02
N PRO A 133 2.14 7.72 11.30
CA PRO A 133 1.78 8.79 12.23
C PRO A 133 2.99 9.60 12.70
N LEU A 134 4.22 9.21 12.34
CA LEU A 134 5.46 9.81 12.83
C LEU A 134 5.90 11.02 11.97
N THR A 135 6.35 12.09 12.62
CA THR A 135 7.14 13.14 11.95
C THR A 135 8.54 12.61 11.59
N ALA A 136 9.33 13.34 10.79
CA ALA A 136 10.68 12.88 10.46
C ALA A 136 11.60 12.83 11.68
N GLU A 137 11.41 13.75 12.64
CA GLU A 137 12.12 13.74 13.92
C GLU A 137 11.77 12.47 14.71
N GLU A 138 10.47 12.17 14.86
CA GLU A 138 10.01 10.96 15.57
C GLU A 138 10.47 9.67 14.87
N LEU A 139 10.46 9.64 13.54
CA LEU A 139 10.97 8.51 12.75
C LEU A 139 12.48 8.30 12.98
N SER A 140 13.24 9.39 13.13
CA SER A 140 14.67 9.33 13.44
C SER A 140 14.94 8.80 14.85
N GLU A 141 14.04 9.01 15.80
CA GLU A 141 14.12 8.42 17.15
C GLU A 141 13.81 6.91 17.18
N CYS A 142 13.25 6.38 16.08
CA CYS A 142 12.94 4.97 15.87
C CYS A 142 13.95 4.26 14.95
N GLU A 143 15.16 4.80 14.77
CA GLU A 143 16.18 4.28 13.84
C GLU A 143 16.47 2.78 14.04
N ASP A 144 16.43 2.30 15.29
CA ASP A 144 16.68 0.90 15.66
C ASP A 144 15.67 -0.10 15.07
N VAL A 145 14.44 0.33 14.77
CA VAL A 145 13.36 -0.53 14.23
C VAL A 145 13.10 -0.30 12.73
N ILE A 146 13.87 0.58 12.07
CA ILE A 146 13.68 0.89 10.64
C ILE A 146 13.93 -0.32 9.75
N SER A 147 14.84 -1.21 10.13
CA SER A 147 15.05 -2.48 9.45
C SER A 147 13.78 -3.33 9.43
N ASP A 148 13.01 -3.34 10.52
CA ASP A 148 11.73 -4.04 10.61
C ASP A 148 10.65 -3.39 9.75
N VAL A 149 10.60 -2.05 9.70
CA VAL A 149 9.69 -1.30 8.82
C VAL A 149 9.95 -1.65 7.36
N VAL A 150 11.22 -1.63 6.94
CA VAL A 150 11.61 -1.95 5.56
C VAL A 150 11.30 -3.40 5.23
N ARG A 151 11.64 -4.34 6.14
CA ARG A 151 11.34 -5.76 5.98
C ARG A 151 9.84 -6.02 5.84
N GLU A 152 9.01 -5.35 6.62
CA GLU A 152 7.56 -5.48 6.53
C GLU A 152 7.00 -4.88 5.24
N GLY A 153 7.50 -3.72 4.81
CA GLY A 153 7.15 -3.15 3.51
C GLY A 153 7.52 -4.10 2.36
N GLU A 154 8.74 -4.63 2.33
CA GLU A 154 9.19 -5.62 1.35
C GLU A 154 8.34 -6.90 1.40
N ARG A 155 7.95 -7.37 2.59
CA ARG A 155 7.06 -8.53 2.75
C ARG A 155 5.68 -8.27 2.15
N LEU A 156 5.08 -7.11 2.43
CA LEU A 156 3.77 -6.72 1.90
C LEU A 156 3.83 -6.54 0.37
N ILE A 157 4.95 -6.03 -0.13
CA ILE A 157 5.22 -5.96 -1.57
C ILE A 157 5.30 -7.37 -2.18
N GLY A 158 6.03 -8.28 -1.53
CA GLY A 158 6.18 -9.68 -1.97
C GLY A 158 4.88 -10.50 -1.92
N MET A 159 3.97 -10.22 -0.99
CA MET A 159 2.65 -10.88 -0.94
C MET A 159 1.76 -10.57 -2.15
N GLY A 160 1.97 -9.44 -2.83
CA GLY A 160 1.31 -9.13 -4.09
C GLY A 160 1.94 -9.81 -5.32
N ALA A 161 2.93 -10.70 -5.14
CA ALA A 161 3.74 -11.25 -6.24
C ALA A 161 3.32 -12.66 -6.70
N ASP A 162 2.33 -13.29 -6.06
CA ASP A 162 1.63 -14.47 -6.59
C ASP A 162 0.38 -14.02 -7.36
N GLU A 163 0.19 -14.57 -8.56
CA GLU A 163 -0.89 -14.29 -9.52
C GLU A 163 -0.84 -12.90 -10.21
N GLN A 164 -0.07 -12.84 -11.31
CA GLN A 164 -0.34 -12.14 -12.57
C GLN A 164 -0.45 -10.60 -12.64
N ASP A 165 -0.64 -9.85 -11.55
CA ASP A 165 -0.72 -8.38 -11.57
C ASP A 165 0.35 -7.74 -10.70
N ARG A 166 1.59 -7.77 -11.19
CA ARG A 166 2.68 -7.05 -10.56
C ARG A 166 2.52 -5.54 -10.79
N THR A 167 2.87 -4.81 -9.74
CA THR A 167 3.61 -3.53 -9.81
C THR A 167 2.87 -2.20 -9.93
N GLN A 168 1.58 -2.13 -9.63
CA GLN A 168 0.99 -0.91 -9.00
C GLN A 168 -0.06 -1.31 -7.94
N SER A 169 -0.01 -2.57 -7.52
CA SER A 169 -1.20 -3.37 -7.21
C SER A 169 -1.26 -3.85 -5.75
N ILE A 170 -0.34 -3.41 -4.89
CA ILE A 170 -0.40 -3.77 -3.47
C ILE A 170 -1.40 -2.85 -2.75
N PHE A 171 -1.47 -1.59 -3.16
CA PHE A 171 -2.39 -0.58 -2.68
C PHE A 171 -2.97 0.17 -3.88
N GLU A 172 -4.27 0.03 -4.10
CA GLU A 172 -4.92 0.59 -5.26
C GLU A 172 -5.18 2.07 -5.01
N ILE A 173 -4.35 2.91 -5.61
CA ILE A 173 -4.71 4.29 -5.88
C ILE A 173 -4.80 4.44 -7.38
N ASN A 174 -5.98 4.81 -7.88
CA ASN A 174 -6.16 5.06 -9.29
C ASN A 174 -5.42 6.35 -9.70
N LEU A 175 -4.23 6.19 -10.28
CA LEU A 175 -3.42 7.28 -10.84
C LEU A 175 -3.92 7.71 -12.23
N SER A 176 -4.78 6.92 -12.87
CA SER A 176 -5.25 7.12 -14.24
C SER A 176 -6.66 7.71 -14.28
N GLY A 177 -6.79 9.05 -14.28
CA GLY A 177 -8.02 9.68 -14.73
C GLY A 177 -8.37 11.03 -14.11
N THR A 178 -9.38 11.68 -14.70
CA THR A 178 -9.96 12.98 -14.32
C THR A 178 -10.64 13.01 -12.95
N GLY A 179 -10.64 11.89 -12.19
CA GLY A 179 -11.29 11.74 -10.87
C GLY A 179 -10.40 12.02 -9.66
N GLY A 180 -9.09 12.20 -9.86
CA GLY A 180 -8.13 12.31 -8.76
C GLY A 180 -7.77 10.96 -8.15
N LEU A 181 -6.91 10.96 -7.13
CA LEU A 181 -6.40 9.76 -6.49
C LEU A 181 -7.42 9.16 -5.52
N ASP A 182 -8.24 8.24 -6.03
CA ASP A 182 -9.17 7.43 -5.23
C ASP A 182 -8.52 6.08 -4.91
N GLY A 183 -8.68 5.61 -3.67
CA GLY A 183 -8.02 4.38 -3.26
C GLY A 183 -7.88 4.19 -1.76
N TYR A 184 -6.83 3.47 -1.36
CA TYR A 184 -6.48 3.27 0.04
C TYR A 184 -4.97 3.14 0.26
N LEU A 185 -4.50 3.51 1.46
CA LEU A 185 -3.12 3.27 1.89
C LEU A 185 -3.09 2.61 3.28
N PRO A 186 -2.16 1.68 3.53
CA PRO A 186 -1.91 1.12 4.85
C PRO A 186 -1.18 2.13 5.74
N VAL A 187 -1.37 2.01 7.05
CA VAL A 187 -0.64 2.80 8.05
C VAL A 187 0.32 1.90 8.81
N PHE A 188 1.61 2.22 8.76
CA PHE A 188 2.60 1.64 9.66
C PHE A 188 2.39 2.18 11.08
N SER A 189 2.16 1.26 12.00
CA SER A 189 1.88 1.56 13.40
C SER A 189 3.15 1.49 14.23
N PHE A 190 3.28 2.43 15.17
CA PHE A 190 4.41 2.51 16.09
C PHE A 190 3.91 2.67 17.53
N SER A 191 4.58 2.03 18.48
CA SER A 191 4.46 2.30 19.90
C SER A 191 5.39 3.45 20.26
N LYS A 192 4.85 4.64 20.57
CA LYS A 192 5.70 5.77 21.00
C LYS A 192 6.38 5.48 22.34
N GLU A 193 5.71 4.74 23.22
CA GLU A 193 6.19 4.40 24.57
C GLU A 193 7.31 3.35 24.53
N GLU A 194 7.09 2.26 23.77
CA GLU A 194 8.05 1.15 23.69
C GLU A 194 9.08 1.34 22.57
N LYS A 195 8.90 2.36 21.73
CA LYS A 195 9.69 2.60 20.51
C LYS A 195 9.70 1.40 19.55
N GLU A 196 8.58 0.68 19.52
CA GLU A 196 8.44 -0.55 18.72
C GLU A 196 7.60 -0.33 17.47
N PHE A 197 7.99 -1.00 16.38
CA PHE A 197 7.16 -1.11 15.19
C PHE A 197 6.12 -2.22 15.36
N ARG A 198 4.85 -1.93 15.07
CA ARG A 198 3.69 -2.82 15.32
C ARG A 198 3.01 -3.34 14.04
N GLY A 199 3.69 -3.23 12.89
CA GLY A 199 3.15 -3.65 11.60
C GLY A 199 2.08 -2.70 11.04
N VAL A 200 1.20 -3.21 10.19
CA VAL A 200 0.04 -2.47 9.67
C VAL A 200 -1.19 -2.76 10.53
N ARG A 201 -1.78 -1.71 11.10
CA ARG A 201 -2.96 -1.80 11.99
C ARG A 201 -4.18 -1.03 11.49
N GLN A 202 -3.97 -0.16 10.50
CA GLN A 202 -5.02 0.67 9.94
C GLN A 202 -4.88 0.75 8.42
N MET A 203 -6.00 1.02 7.75
CA MET A 203 -6.03 1.40 6.34
C MET A 203 -6.82 2.69 6.20
N VAL A 204 -6.30 3.65 5.44
CA VAL A 204 -6.94 4.94 5.21
C VAL A 204 -7.50 4.95 3.80
N LEU A 205 -8.78 5.29 3.67
CA LEU A 205 -9.45 5.45 2.37
C LEU A 205 -9.29 6.89 1.89
N PHE A 206 -8.98 7.02 0.61
CA PHE A 206 -8.72 8.29 -0.07
C PHE A 206 -9.71 8.56 -1.18
N ARG A 207 -10.10 9.83 -1.31
CA ARG A 207 -10.86 10.34 -2.44
C ARG A 207 -10.23 11.65 -2.93
N SER A 208 -9.92 11.71 -4.21
CA SER A 208 -9.21 12.82 -4.84
C SER A 208 -7.95 13.23 -4.04
N GLY A 209 -7.24 12.24 -3.49
CA GLY A 209 -6.02 12.40 -2.70
C GLY A 209 -6.20 12.79 -1.24
N ALA A 210 -7.42 13.08 -0.78
CA ALA A 210 -7.69 13.43 0.62
C ALA A 210 -8.25 12.22 1.39
N PRO A 211 -7.84 12.01 2.66
CA PRO A 211 -8.34 10.92 3.48
C PRO A 211 -9.79 11.21 3.91
N TYR A 212 -10.66 10.21 3.90
CA TYR A 212 -12.05 10.37 4.33
C TYR A 212 -12.56 9.31 5.32
N ALA A 213 -11.84 8.21 5.49
CA ALA A 213 -12.17 7.17 6.46
C ALA A 213 -10.91 6.40 6.86
N VAL A 214 -10.94 5.85 8.07
CA VAL A 214 -9.92 4.93 8.60
C VAL A 214 -10.61 3.62 8.93
N LEU A 215 -10.04 2.52 8.46
CA LEU A 215 -10.48 1.16 8.74
C LEU A 215 -9.48 0.51 9.70
N GLU A 216 -10.01 -0.14 10.73
CA GLU A 216 -9.24 -0.83 11.76
C GLU A 216 -9.90 -2.18 12.06
N ASP A 217 -9.18 -3.04 12.79
CA ASP A 217 -9.71 -4.29 13.35
C ASP A 217 -10.55 -5.13 12.35
N ALA A 218 -11.81 -5.40 12.68
CA ALA A 218 -12.70 -6.23 11.87
C ALA A 218 -13.00 -5.60 10.49
N ALA A 219 -13.21 -4.28 10.44
CA ALA A 219 -13.49 -3.58 9.19
C ALA A 219 -12.27 -3.63 8.24
N MET A 220 -11.06 -3.47 8.76
CA MET A 220 -9.83 -3.62 7.99
C MET A 220 -9.66 -5.05 7.46
N GLN A 221 -9.87 -6.06 8.31
CA GLN A 221 -9.76 -7.46 7.88
C GLN A 221 -10.79 -7.84 6.83
N MET A 222 -12.04 -7.38 7.00
CA MET A 222 -13.11 -7.60 6.03
C MET A 222 -12.82 -6.88 4.72
N PHE A 223 -12.28 -5.65 4.77
CA PHE A 223 -11.82 -4.93 3.58
C PHE A 223 -10.75 -5.72 2.81
N LEU A 224 -9.74 -6.23 3.52
CA LEU A 224 -8.68 -7.05 2.92
C LEU A 224 -9.19 -8.39 2.37
N LEU A 225 -10.25 -8.94 2.94
CA LEU A 225 -10.89 -10.13 2.38
C LEU A 225 -11.63 -9.79 1.08
N LEU A 226 -12.47 -8.74 1.10
CA LEU A 226 -13.30 -8.33 -0.04
C LEU A 226 -12.49 -7.86 -1.25
N ASN A 227 -11.34 -7.22 -1.02
CA ASN A 227 -10.40 -6.83 -2.07
C ASN A 227 -9.45 -7.96 -2.51
N GLY A 228 -9.61 -9.18 -1.96
CA GLY A 228 -8.83 -10.36 -2.33
C GLY A 228 -7.41 -10.44 -1.78
N LYS A 229 -7.04 -9.56 -0.83
CA LYS A 229 -5.70 -9.56 -0.19
C LYS A 229 -5.62 -10.46 1.06
N ALA A 230 -6.75 -11.00 1.53
CA ALA A 230 -6.83 -11.97 2.62
C ALA A 230 -7.73 -13.16 2.24
N ARG A 231 -7.48 -14.32 2.88
CA ARG A 231 -8.26 -15.57 2.72
C ARG A 231 -8.76 -16.14 4.04
N GLN A 232 -8.52 -15.42 5.13
CA GLN A 232 -8.89 -15.78 6.50
C GLN A 232 -9.19 -14.49 7.27
N LEU A 233 -10.08 -14.60 8.25
CA LEU A 233 -10.40 -13.59 9.23
C LEU A 233 -10.01 -14.12 10.62
N THR A 234 -9.50 -13.24 11.48
CA THR A 234 -9.31 -13.46 12.91
C THR A 234 -9.85 -12.22 13.63
N VAL A 235 -11.13 -12.27 13.96
CA VAL A 235 -11.87 -11.10 14.44
C VAL A 235 -12.06 -11.21 15.95
N ASN A 236 -11.87 -10.09 16.64
CA ASN A 236 -12.30 -9.87 18.01
C ASN A 236 -13.14 -8.59 18.02
N THR A 237 -14.43 -8.71 18.36
CA THR A 237 -15.40 -7.62 18.21
C THR A 237 -16.52 -7.73 19.24
N GLN A 238 -17.43 -6.75 19.25
CA GLN A 238 -18.65 -6.82 20.05
C GLN A 238 -19.86 -7.18 19.19
N ILE A 239 -20.53 -8.29 19.51
CA ILE A 239 -21.79 -8.70 18.90
C ILE A 239 -22.85 -8.70 20.00
N GLU A 240 -23.86 -7.84 19.84
CA GLU A 240 -24.97 -7.70 20.80
C GLU A 240 -24.51 -7.47 22.25
N GLY A 241 -23.43 -6.72 22.43
CA GLY A 241 -22.86 -6.39 23.75
C GLY A 241 -21.97 -7.47 24.36
N ARG A 242 -21.75 -8.60 23.68
CA ARG A 242 -20.82 -9.67 24.08
C ARG A 242 -19.51 -9.55 23.30
N VAL A 243 -18.39 -9.84 23.95
CA VAL A 243 -17.09 -9.89 23.27
C VAL A 243 -17.00 -11.23 22.54
N VAL A 244 -17.03 -11.20 21.21
CA VAL A 244 -16.96 -12.39 20.38
C VAL A 244 -15.63 -12.40 19.63
N SER A 245 -14.90 -13.49 19.76
CA SER A 245 -13.71 -13.75 18.93
C SER A 245 -13.89 -15.01 18.10
N PHE A 246 -13.49 -14.97 16.84
CA PHE A 246 -13.57 -16.11 15.94
C PHE A 246 -12.46 -16.08 14.88
N ARG A 247 -12.09 -17.27 14.39
CA ARG A 247 -11.26 -17.44 13.21
C ARG A 247 -12.08 -18.07 12.10
N THR A 248 -11.67 -17.84 10.86
CA THR A 248 -12.26 -18.54 9.71
C THR A 248 -11.24 -19.41 8.99
N GLN A 249 -11.72 -20.47 8.36
CA GLN A 249 -10.94 -21.29 7.45
C GLN A 249 -11.64 -21.42 6.09
N GLN A 250 -10.85 -21.69 5.05
CA GLN A 250 -11.35 -22.02 3.71
C GLN A 250 -12.33 -20.97 3.13
N LEU A 251 -12.08 -19.68 3.38
CA LEU A 251 -12.95 -18.64 2.86
C LEU A 251 -12.92 -18.58 1.34
N GLN A 252 -14.10 -18.43 0.75
CA GLN A 252 -14.29 -18.23 -0.68
C GLN A 252 -15.29 -17.09 -0.91
N LEU A 253 -14.94 -16.19 -1.83
CA LEU A 253 -15.83 -15.13 -2.31
C LEU A 253 -16.30 -15.46 -3.72
N THR A 254 -17.61 -15.62 -3.87
CA THR A 254 -18.28 -15.76 -5.17
C THR A 254 -18.92 -14.43 -5.54
N ARG A 255 -18.82 -14.04 -6.81
CA ARG A 255 -19.41 -12.81 -7.34
C ARG A 255 -20.30 -13.17 -8.52
N THR A 256 -21.60 -12.91 -8.39
CA THR A 256 -22.60 -13.27 -9.39
C THR A 256 -23.31 -12.00 -9.86
N ALA A 257 -22.98 -11.58 -11.08
CA ALA A 257 -23.68 -10.47 -11.72
C ALA A 257 -24.98 -10.96 -12.37
N SER A 258 -26.04 -10.19 -12.21
CA SER A 258 -27.38 -10.47 -12.72
C SER A 258 -28.13 -9.17 -13.02
N THR A 259 -29.41 -9.28 -13.39
CA THR A 259 -30.31 -8.14 -13.50
C THR A 259 -31.37 -8.22 -12.39
N ALA A 260 -31.47 -7.19 -11.56
CA ALA A 260 -32.52 -7.05 -10.55
C ALA A 260 -33.29 -5.75 -10.81
N GLY A 261 -34.62 -5.81 -10.86
CA GLY A 261 -35.44 -4.62 -11.12
C GLY A 261 -35.20 -3.93 -12.47
N GLY A 262 -34.58 -4.62 -13.44
CA GLY A 262 -34.21 -4.06 -14.74
C GLY A 262 -32.86 -3.33 -14.78
N ALA A 263 -32.07 -3.38 -13.71
CA ALA A 263 -30.72 -2.83 -13.65
C ALA A 263 -29.68 -3.93 -13.33
N PRO A 264 -28.42 -3.78 -13.79
CA PRO A 264 -27.31 -4.60 -13.34
C PRO A 264 -27.20 -4.63 -11.82
N HIS A 265 -26.99 -5.82 -11.27
CA HIS A 265 -26.89 -6.07 -9.84
C HIS A 265 -25.81 -7.13 -9.59
N LEU A 266 -25.07 -7.00 -8.49
CA LEU A 266 -23.99 -7.90 -8.11
C LEU A 266 -24.27 -8.51 -6.74
N GLU A 267 -24.36 -9.84 -6.70
CA GLU A 267 -24.38 -10.58 -5.44
C GLU A 267 -22.95 -11.04 -5.10
N VAL A 268 -22.49 -10.70 -3.90
CA VAL A 268 -21.19 -11.10 -3.35
C VAL A 268 -21.43 -12.06 -2.18
N CYS A 269 -21.12 -13.34 -2.37
CA CYS A 269 -21.34 -14.36 -1.36
C CYS A 269 -20.02 -14.83 -0.75
N LEU A 270 -19.91 -14.73 0.58
CA LEU A 270 -18.83 -15.26 1.38
C LEU A 270 -19.22 -16.62 1.98
N THR A 271 -18.46 -17.66 1.65
CA THR A 271 -18.63 -19.00 2.20
C THR A 271 -17.34 -19.49 2.85
N GLY A 272 -17.44 -20.44 3.79
CA GLY A 272 -16.29 -20.99 4.49
C GLY A 272 -16.66 -21.61 5.84
N LYS A 273 -15.64 -21.83 6.67
CA LYS A 273 -15.79 -22.41 8.01
C LYS A 273 -15.47 -21.42 9.12
N LEU A 274 -16.20 -21.48 10.22
CA LEU A 274 -15.94 -20.80 11.48
C LEU A 274 -15.24 -21.74 12.46
N ASP A 275 -14.16 -21.26 13.04
CA ASP A 275 -13.28 -21.98 13.94
C ASP A 275 -12.92 -21.10 15.15
N ASP A 276 -12.47 -21.72 16.24
CA ASP A 276 -12.02 -21.03 17.47
C ASP A 276 -13.02 -19.97 17.99
N VAL A 277 -14.33 -20.25 17.95
CA VAL A 277 -15.36 -19.28 18.35
C VAL A 277 -15.46 -19.19 19.87
N THR A 278 -15.31 -17.98 20.41
CA THR A 278 -15.43 -17.68 21.84
C THR A 278 -16.33 -16.49 22.10
N VAL A 279 -17.02 -16.52 23.24
CA VAL A 279 -17.90 -15.47 23.75
C VAL A 279 -17.47 -15.15 25.17
N ASP A 280 -17.14 -13.89 25.42
CA ASP A 280 -16.63 -13.37 26.70
C ASP A 280 -15.44 -14.21 27.25
N GLY A 281 -14.59 -14.69 26.33
CA GLY A 281 -13.40 -15.48 26.63
C GLY A 281 -13.63 -16.97 26.83
N ALA A 282 -14.88 -17.46 26.74
CA ALA A 282 -15.21 -18.88 26.84
C ALA A 282 -15.57 -19.48 25.46
N PRO A 283 -15.14 -20.72 25.15
CA PRO A 283 -15.61 -21.42 23.95
C PRO A 283 -17.13 -21.56 23.93
N VAL A 284 -17.72 -21.44 22.74
CA VAL A 284 -19.16 -21.65 22.54
C VAL A 284 -19.49 -23.12 22.70
N ALA A 285 -20.56 -23.44 23.44
CA ALA A 285 -21.03 -24.80 23.59
C ALA A 285 -21.71 -25.30 22.31
N ASP A 286 -21.59 -26.60 21.98
CA ASP A 286 -22.15 -27.20 20.75
C ASP A 286 -23.62 -26.85 20.49
N LYS A 287 -24.44 -26.77 21.55
CA LYS A 287 -25.87 -26.42 21.47
C LYS A 287 -26.15 -24.97 21.05
N GLU A 288 -25.19 -24.08 21.23
CA GLU A 288 -25.26 -22.62 20.96
C GLU A 288 -24.48 -22.24 19.69
N GLU A 289 -23.72 -23.17 19.12
CA GLU A 289 -22.84 -22.95 17.96
C GLU A 289 -23.61 -22.50 16.71
N ALA A 290 -24.76 -23.09 16.43
CA ALA A 290 -25.60 -22.71 15.29
C ALA A 290 -26.22 -21.31 15.45
N GLU A 291 -26.53 -20.90 16.68
CA GLU A 291 -27.03 -19.56 16.96
C GLU A 291 -25.91 -18.52 16.79
N MET A 292 -24.76 -18.76 17.42
CA MET A 292 -23.59 -17.90 17.29
C MET A 292 -23.11 -17.77 15.83
N THR A 293 -23.14 -18.86 15.06
CA THR A 293 -22.81 -18.83 13.63
C THR A 293 -23.75 -17.90 12.86
N ARG A 294 -25.06 -17.90 13.16
CA ARG A 294 -26.02 -16.97 12.52
C ARG A 294 -25.74 -15.53 12.91
N GLU A 295 -25.44 -15.27 14.18
CA GLU A 295 -25.08 -13.92 14.64
C GLU A 295 -23.79 -13.40 13.98
N ILE A 296 -22.76 -14.25 13.85
CA ILE A 296 -21.50 -13.90 13.17
C ILE A 296 -21.76 -13.60 11.69
N ASN A 297 -22.55 -14.42 10.99
CA ASN A 297 -22.91 -14.14 9.59
C ASN A 297 -23.67 -12.82 9.45
N ALA A 298 -24.63 -12.55 10.35
CA ALA A 298 -25.36 -11.27 10.36
C ALA A 298 -24.46 -10.07 10.70
N TYR A 299 -23.45 -10.27 11.55
CA TYR A 299 -22.41 -9.28 11.81
C TYR A 299 -21.58 -8.99 10.56
N LEU A 300 -21.05 -10.03 9.90
CA LEU A 300 -20.25 -9.87 8.67
C LEU A 300 -21.04 -9.22 7.53
N ASN A 301 -22.35 -9.49 7.42
CA ASN A 301 -23.21 -8.81 6.45
C ASN A 301 -23.28 -7.30 6.70
N ARG A 302 -23.46 -6.89 7.96
CA ARG A 302 -23.48 -5.47 8.34
C ARG A 302 -22.13 -4.80 8.11
N GLU A 303 -21.03 -5.46 8.45
CA GLU A 303 -19.68 -4.94 8.17
C GLU A 303 -19.43 -4.74 6.68
N ALA A 304 -19.83 -5.70 5.84
CA ALA A 304 -19.71 -5.58 4.40
C ALA A 304 -20.58 -4.44 3.83
N GLU A 305 -21.80 -4.26 4.34
CA GLU A 305 -22.67 -3.15 3.96
C GLU A 305 -22.05 -1.80 4.32
N MET A 306 -21.52 -1.65 5.54
CA MET A 306 -20.82 -0.44 5.97
C MET A 306 -19.58 -0.16 5.10
N LEU A 307 -18.81 -1.19 4.74
CA LEU A 307 -17.68 -1.05 3.83
C LEU A 307 -18.13 -0.62 2.43
N ASN A 308 -19.20 -1.22 1.88
CA ASN A 308 -19.76 -0.85 0.58
C ASN A 308 -20.24 0.62 0.57
N GLN A 309 -20.86 1.08 1.67
CA GLN A 309 -21.23 2.48 1.87
C GLN A 309 -20.01 3.41 1.95
N ALA A 310 -18.92 2.96 2.57
CA ALA A 310 -17.68 3.72 2.71
C ALA A 310 -16.84 3.73 1.43
N THR A 311 -16.99 2.76 0.52
CA THR A 311 -16.17 2.61 -0.69
C THR A 311 -17.00 2.84 -1.95
N PHE A 312 -17.61 1.78 -2.47
CA PHE A 312 -18.28 1.73 -3.78
C PHE A 312 -19.36 2.80 -3.88
N ALA A 313 -20.19 2.96 -2.84
CA ALA A 313 -21.28 3.95 -2.85
C ALA A 313 -20.81 5.41 -2.92
N ARG A 314 -19.53 5.66 -2.63
CA ARG A 314 -18.88 6.97 -2.77
C ARG A 314 -18.18 7.16 -4.12
N GLY A 315 -18.26 6.18 -5.02
CA GLY A 315 -17.52 6.14 -6.28
C GLY A 315 -16.11 5.59 -6.16
N ASN A 316 -15.69 5.11 -4.97
CA ASN A 316 -14.38 4.52 -4.75
C ASN A 316 -14.48 2.99 -4.85
N ASP A 317 -14.35 2.45 -6.06
CA ASP A 317 -14.51 1.02 -6.34
C ASP A 317 -13.27 0.19 -5.99
N THR A 318 -12.88 0.16 -4.70
CA THR A 318 -11.72 -0.58 -4.19
C THR A 318 -11.87 -2.10 -4.21
N PHE A 319 -13.06 -2.61 -4.57
CA PHE A 319 -13.37 -4.03 -4.62
C PHE A 319 -13.60 -4.52 -6.07
N HIS A 320 -13.42 -3.65 -7.06
CA HIS A 320 -13.63 -3.90 -8.50
C HIS A 320 -15.02 -4.42 -8.86
N TYR A 321 -16.07 -4.02 -8.13
CA TYR A 321 -17.44 -4.43 -8.40
C TYR A 321 -17.92 -3.95 -9.77
N ALA A 322 -17.51 -2.75 -10.20
CA ALA A 322 -17.88 -2.22 -11.51
C ALA A 322 -17.32 -3.08 -12.66
N TRP A 323 -16.17 -3.75 -12.47
CA TRP A 323 -15.62 -4.65 -13.47
C TRP A 323 -16.54 -5.87 -13.68
N TRP A 324 -16.99 -6.50 -12.59
CA TRP A 324 -17.91 -7.65 -12.64
C TRP A 324 -19.24 -7.30 -13.30
N LEU A 325 -19.79 -6.14 -12.94
CA LEU A 325 -21.03 -5.63 -13.53
C LEU A 325 -20.88 -5.34 -15.03
N LYS A 326 -19.75 -4.72 -15.44
CA LYS A 326 -19.47 -4.42 -16.86
C LYS A 326 -19.26 -5.67 -17.69
N LEU A 327 -18.65 -6.71 -17.12
CA LEU A 327 -18.47 -8.01 -17.78
C LEU A 327 -19.81 -8.66 -18.10
N TYR A 328 -20.83 -8.43 -17.26
CA TYR A 328 -22.18 -8.91 -17.46
C TYR A 328 -22.99 -8.08 -18.47
N ASP A 329 -23.07 -6.76 -18.28
CA ASP A 329 -23.76 -5.85 -19.21
C ASP A 329 -23.06 -4.49 -19.26
N THR A 330 -22.16 -4.35 -20.23
CA THR A 330 -21.38 -3.13 -20.44
C THR A 330 -22.27 -1.93 -20.76
N ALA A 331 -23.29 -2.11 -21.62
CA ALA A 331 -24.11 -1.00 -22.10
C ALA A 331 -24.98 -0.41 -20.98
N ALA A 332 -25.58 -1.28 -20.15
CA ALA A 332 -26.34 -0.84 -18.98
C ALA A 332 -25.44 -0.16 -17.94
N CYS A 333 -24.26 -0.71 -17.66
CA CYS A 333 -23.31 -0.11 -16.73
C CYS A 333 -22.84 1.28 -17.20
N GLU A 334 -22.57 1.46 -18.49
CA GLU A 334 -22.23 2.77 -19.04
C GLU A 334 -23.39 3.77 -18.95
N ALA A 335 -24.63 3.31 -19.11
CA ALA A 335 -25.80 4.16 -18.91
C ALA A 335 -25.90 4.62 -17.45
N LEU A 336 -25.72 3.70 -16.49
CA LEU A 336 -25.73 4.00 -15.05
C LEU A 336 -24.56 4.91 -14.64
N LEU A 337 -23.38 4.76 -15.24
CA LEU A 337 -22.25 5.67 -15.03
C LEU A 337 -22.57 7.09 -15.48
N ARG A 338 -23.21 7.25 -16.65
CA ARG A 338 -23.61 8.56 -17.17
C ARG A 338 -24.65 9.24 -16.28
N THR A 339 -25.54 8.49 -15.65
CA THR A 339 -26.54 9.01 -14.71
C THR A 339 -26.03 9.15 -13.28
N GLY A 340 -24.82 8.66 -12.99
CA GLY A 340 -24.23 8.67 -11.65
C GLY A 340 -24.85 7.67 -10.66
N THR A 341 -25.60 6.68 -11.17
CA THR A 341 -26.36 5.73 -10.36
C THR A 341 -25.73 4.34 -10.30
N LEU A 342 -24.60 4.09 -10.98
CA LEU A 342 -23.89 2.81 -10.86
C LEU A 342 -23.45 2.53 -9.42
N TYR A 343 -23.09 3.60 -8.70
CA TYR A 343 -22.59 3.54 -7.34
C TYR A 343 -23.72 3.60 -6.30
N ASP A 344 -24.95 3.21 -6.65
CA ASP A 344 -26.00 3.05 -5.65
C ASP A 344 -25.75 1.78 -4.81
N ILE A 345 -26.03 1.83 -3.52
CA ILE A 345 -25.87 0.69 -2.60
C ILE A 345 -26.70 -0.52 -3.05
N ALA A 346 -27.88 -0.29 -3.65
CA ALA A 346 -28.76 -1.34 -4.15
C ALA A 346 -28.16 -2.12 -5.35
N THR A 347 -27.03 -1.67 -5.89
CA THR A 347 -26.33 -2.34 -6.99
C THR A 347 -25.55 -3.56 -6.50
N VAL A 348 -25.19 -3.62 -5.22
CA VAL A 348 -24.36 -4.70 -4.67
C VAL A 348 -24.95 -5.23 -3.36
N ASP A 349 -25.35 -6.49 -3.37
CA ASP A 349 -25.76 -7.21 -2.16
C ASP A 349 -24.64 -8.13 -1.68
N PHE A 350 -24.48 -8.22 -0.36
CA PHE A 350 -23.51 -9.12 0.27
C PHE A 350 -24.21 -10.14 1.17
N SER A 351 -23.77 -11.39 1.10
CA SER A 351 -24.24 -12.47 1.97
C SER A 351 -23.08 -13.29 2.53
N SER A 352 -23.12 -13.56 3.83
CA SER A 352 -22.20 -14.46 4.53
C SER A 352 -22.92 -15.73 4.92
N GLU A 353 -22.36 -16.87 4.53
CA GLU A 353 -22.89 -18.22 4.76
C GLU A 353 -21.83 -19.15 5.36
N LEU A 354 -21.12 -18.65 6.38
CA LEU A 354 -20.14 -19.45 7.11
C LEU A 354 -20.83 -20.56 7.92
N LYS A 355 -20.14 -21.71 8.04
CA LYS A 355 -20.61 -22.89 8.77
C LYS A 355 -19.65 -23.25 9.90
N PRO A 356 -20.09 -23.84 11.01
CA PRO A 356 -19.19 -24.38 12.02
C PRO A 356 -18.28 -25.48 11.44
N VAL A 357 -17.11 -25.71 12.06
CA VAL A 357 -16.07 -26.65 11.60
C VAL A 357 -16.52 -28.11 11.57
#